data_AF-A0A9N9SEF9-F1
#
_entry.id   AF-A0A9N9SEF9-F1
#
_cell.length_a   1.000
_cell.length_b   1.000
_cell.length_c   1.000
_cell.angle_alpha   90.00
_cell.angle_beta   90.00
_cell.angle_gamma   90.00
#
_symmetry.space_group_name_H-M   'P 1'
#
loop_
_entity.id
_entity.type
_entity.pdbx_description
1 polymer ?
#
loop_
_entity_poly.entity_id
_entity_poly.type
_entity_poly.pdbx_seq_one_letter_code
_entity_poly.pdbx_strand_id
1 'polypeptide(L)' 'MIGIFVFLFQGSEQGPHEKLLLNNLLAAYNVLERPVANESEPLEVKFGLTLQQIIDVVSMDSLFIDRLTFS' A
#
# COMPACT_ATOMS: atom_id res chain seq x y z
N MET A 1 20.94 4.86 -40.75
CA MET A 1 20.61 5.81 -39.66
C MET A 1 19.32 5.47 -38.88
N ILE A 2 18.51 4.49 -39.31
CA ILE A 2 17.28 4.08 -38.58
C ILE A 2 17.55 2.92 -37.60
N GLY A 3 18.45 1.99 -37.94
CA GLY A 3 18.76 0.82 -37.09
C GLY A 3 19.34 1.15 -35.73
N ILE A 4 20.17 2.20 -35.61
CA ILE A 4 20.75 2.65 -34.32
C ILE A 4 19.68 3.15 -33.36
N PHE A 5 18.63 3.79 -33.87
CA PHE A 5 17.53 4.32 -33.06
C PHE A 5 16.68 3.21 -32.44
N VAL A 6 16.54 2.06 -33.10
CA VAL A 6 15.77 0.91 -32.60
C VAL A 6 16.48 0.20 -31.43
N PHE A 7 17.82 0.16 -31.42
CA PHE A 7 18.60 -0.44 -30.33
C PHE A 7 18.60 0.42 -29.04
N LEU A 8 18.33 1.73 -29.14
CA LEU A 8 18.24 2.62 -27.98
C LEU A 8 16.90 2.51 -27.25
N PHE A 9 15.88 1.91 -27.87
CA PHE A 9 14.58 1.59 -27.25
C PHE A 9 14.57 0.16 -26.69
N GLN A 10 15.65 -0.28 -26.05
CA GLN A 10 15.57 -1.43 -25.14
C GLN A 10 14.63 -1.00 -24.01
N GLY A 11 13.46 -1.65 -23.94
CA GLY A 11 12.39 -1.29 -23.03
C GLY A 11 12.82 -1.31 -21.56
N SER A 12 12.05 -0.65 -20.70
CA SER A 12 12.30 -0.61 -19.27
C SER A 12 12.15 -2.00 -18.64
N GLU A 13 13.21 -2.51 -18.02
CA GLU A 13 13.22 -3.78 -17.24
C GLU A 13 12.61 -3.61 -15.82
N GLN A 14 11.88 -2.53 -15.57
CA GLN A 14 11.32 -2.24 -14.24
C GLN A 14 10.30 -3.30 -13.77
N GLY A 15 9.43 -3.79 -14.66
CA GLY A 15 8.41 -4.79 -14.32
C GLY A 15 8.99 -6.15 -13.87
N PRO A 16 9.93 -6.76 -14.63
CA PRO A 16 10.60 -8.01 -14.21
C PRO A 16 11.30 -7.90 -12.85
N HIS A 17 11.97 -6.78 -12.58
CA HIS A 17 12.67 -6.58 -11.30
C HIS A 17 11.71 -6.37 -10.13
N GLU A 18 10.61 -5.64 -10.31
CA GLU A 18 9.55 -5.50 -9.29
C GLU A 18 8.96 -6.86 -8.93
N LYS A 19 8.65 -7.69 -9.94
CA LYS A 19 8.11 -9.04 -9.72
C LYS A 19 9.09 -9.95 -9.00
N LEU A 20 10.38 -9.87 -9.34
CA LEU A 20 11.43 -10.65 -8.68
C LEU A 20 11.58 -10.24 -7.21
N LEU A 21 11.59 -8.95 -6.92
CA LEU A 21 11.65 -8.44 -5.54
C LEU A 21 10.43 -8.90 -4.72
N LEU A 22 9.23 -8.75 -5.28
CA LEU A 22 7.99 -9.17 -4.62
C LEU A 22 8.01 -10.66 -4.27
N ASN A 23 8.39 -11.49 -5.25
CA ASN A 23 8.48 -12.94 -5.04
C ASN A 23 9.50 -13.29 -3.95
N ASN A 24 10.65 -12.61 -3.93
CA ASN A 24 11.69 -12.86 -2.92
C ASN A 24 11.26 -12.42 -1.52
N LEU A 25 10.58 -11.28 -1.38
CA LEU A 25 10.11 -10.78 -0.08
C LEU A 25 8.99 -11.65 0.49
N LEU A 26 8.09 -12.14 -0.35
CA LEU A 26 6.93 -12.94 0.09
C LEU A 26 7.23 -14.44 0.22
N ALA A 27 8.34 -14.95 -0.35
CA ALA A 27 8.67 -16.38 -0.31
C ALA A 27 8.79 -16.96 1.11
N ALA A 28 9.21 -16.15 2.08
CA ALA A 28 9.38 -16.55 3.49
C ALA A 28 8.46 -15.77 4.46
N TYR A 29 7.46 -15.04 3.94
CA TYR A 29 6.57 -14.23 4.76
C TYR A 29 5.31 -15.00 5.17
N ASN A 30 5.09 -15.20 6.47
CA ASN A 30 3.87 -15.80 7.00
C ASN A 30 2.89 -14.72 7.45
N VAL A 31 1.75 -14.61 6.76
CA VAL A 31 0.71 -13.60 7.04
C VAL A 31 0.05 -13.80 8.42
N LEU A 32 0.09 -15.01 8.97
CA LEU A 32 -0.49 -15.32 10.28
C LEU A 32 0.47 -15.03 11.43
N GLU A 33 1.74 -14.80 11.13
CA GLU A 33 2.77 -14.53 12.13
C GLU A 33 2.96 -13.02 12.31
N ARG A 34 3.10 -12.60 13.56
CA ARG A 34 3.37 -11.20 13.86
C ARG A 34 4.80 -10.87 13.40
N PRO A 35 5.01 -9.85 12.53
CA PRO A 35 6.32 -9.54 11.99
C PRO A 35 7.16 -8.78 13.02
N VAL A 36 7.72 -9.49 14.00
CA VAL A 36 8.64 -8.95 15.00
C VAL A 36 9.87 -9.83 15.12
N ALA A 37 11.03 -9.21 15.33
CA ALA A 37 12.27 -9.95 15.62
C ALA A 37 12.29 -10.51 17.05
N ASN A 38 11.54 -9.89 17.96
CA ASN A 38 11.46 -10.25 19.36
C ASN A 38 10.00 -10.31 19.81
N GLU A 39 9.57 -11.45 20.36
CA GLU A 39 8.21 -11.62 20.82
C GLU A 39 7.85 -10.74 22.03
N SER A 40 8.86 -10.32 22.81
CA SER A 40 8.65 -9.51 24.01
C SER A 40 8.37 -8.04 23.71
N GLU A 41 8.64 -7.58 22.48
CA GLU A 41 8.51 -6.17 22.10
C GLU A 41 7.12 -5.89 21.49
N PRO A 42 6.42 -4.82 21.91
CA PRO A 42 5.15 -4.43 21.30
C PRO A 42 5.37 -3.80 19.91
N LEU A 43 4.40 -3.97 19.01
CA LEU A 43 4.36 -3.27 17.73
C LEU A 43 3.51 -2.00 17.88
N GLU A 44 4.09 -0.83 17.65
CA GLU A 44 3.35 0.43 17.64
C GLU A 44 2.60 0.59 16.32
N VAL A 45 1.27 0.69 16.39
CA VAL A 45 0.43 0.98 15.23
C VAL A 45 -0.07 2.42 15.31
N LYS A 46 0.33 3.23 14.34
CA LYS A 46 -0.14 4.62 14.21
C LYS A 46 -1.37 4.59 13.33
N PHE A 47 -2.50 5.03 13.86
CA PHE A 47 -3.74 5.14 13.11
C PHE A 47 -4.02 6.61 12.78
N GLY A 48 -4.35 6.86 11.52
CA GLY A 48 -4.83 8.15 11.04
C GLY A 48 -6.22 8.03 10.44
N LEU A 49 -7.07 9.01 10.70
CA LEU A 49 -8.34 9.17 9.99
C LEU A 49 -8.29 10.47 9.21
N THR A 50 -8.57 10.37 7.91
CA THR A 50 -8.76 11.54 7.06
C THR A 50 -10.22 11.62 6.66
N LEU A 51 -10.90 12.69 7.06
CA LEU A 51 -12.25 13.00 6.59
C LEU A 51 -12.19 13.37 5.12
N GLN A 52 -12.88 12.61 4.28
CA GLN A 52 -12.93 12.88 2.85
C GLN A 52 -14.14 13.75 2.51
N GLN A 53 -15.33 13.40 3.01
CA GLN A 53 -16.59 14.12 2.77
C GLN A 53 -17.59 13.87 3.90
N ILE A 54 -18.44 14.88 4.17
CA ILE A 54 -19.67 14.78 4.96
C ILE A 54 -20.82 14.64 3.97
N ILE A 55 -21.59 13.57 4.06
CA ILE A 55 -22.61 13.20 3.06
C ILE A 55 -23.98 13.74 3.46
N ASP A 56 -24.34 13.65 4.74
CA ASP A 56 -25.59 14.19 5.26
C ASP A 56 -25.51 14.46 6.77
N VAL A 57 -26.26 15.47 7.22
CA VAL A 57 -26.39 15.86 8.63
C VAL A 57 -27.88 15.90 8.96
N VAL A 58 -28.40 14.84 9.57
CA VAL A 58 -29.82 14.77 9.95
C VAL A 58 -29.98 15.26 11.40
N SER A 59 -30.77 16.32 11.60
CA SER A 59 -30.73 17.16 12.81
C SER A 59 -31.62 16.75 13.99
N MET A 60 -32.19 15.54 14.00
CA MET A 60 -33.02 15.10 15.14
C MET A 60 -32.30 14.14 16.10
N ASP A 61 -31.29 13.39 15.64
CA ASP A 61 -30.59 12.36 16.44
C ASP A 61 -29.05 12.43 16.36
N SER A 62 -28.47 13.52 15.83
CA SER A 62 -27.01 13.73 15.67
C SER A 62 -26.27 12.63 14.88
N LEU A 63 -26.93 12.07 13.85
CA LEU A 63 -26.29 11.13 12.95
C LEU A 63 -25.53 11.88 11.85
N PHE A 64 -24.22 11.64 11.79
CA PHE A 64 -23.36 12.07 10.68
C PHE A 64 -23.07 10.88 9.78
N ILE A 65 -23.33 11.05 8.48
CA ILE A 65 -22.94 10.07 7.46
C ILE A 65 -21.71 10.63 6.76
N ASP A 66 -20.54 10.05 7.04
CA ASP A 66 -19.26 10.55 6.53
C ASP A 66 -18.49 9.48 5.76
N ARG A 67 -17.65 9.91 4.82
CA ARG A 67 -16.64 9.08 4.17
C ARG A 67 -15.29 9.37 4.79
N LEU A 68 -14.66 8.32 5.36
CA LEU A 68 -13.33 8.38 5.95
C LEU A 68 -12.35 7.47 5.19
N THR A 69 -11.08 7.88 5.16
CA THR A 69 -9.96 7.02 4.76
C THR A 69 -9.11 6.70 5.98
N PHE A 70 -8.80 5.42 6.17
CA PHE A 70 -7.88 4.94 7.20
C PHE A 70 -6.45 4.98 6.67
N SER A 71 -5.53 5.51 7.47
CA SER A 71 -4.10 5.59 7.18
C SER A 71 -3.25 4.99 8.29
#